data_AF-A0A9P9L4W6-F1
#
_entry.id   AF-A0A9P9L4W6-F1
#
_cell.length_a   1.000
_cell.length_b   1.000
_cell.length_c   1.000
_cell.angle_alpha   90.00
_cell.angle_beta   90.00
_cell.angle_gamma   90.00
#
_symmetry.space_group_name_H-M   'P 1'
#
loop_
_entity.id
_entity.type
_entity.pdbx_description
1 polymer ?
#
loop_
_entity_poly.entity_id
_entity_poly.type
_entity_poly.pdbx_seq_one_letter_code
_entity_poly.pdbx_strand_id
1 'polypeptide(L)'
;MASRRFDLALSGLARRPLTCLFCQARRSFTSSAVRAATTEKPGSGASMDPQANIAGTPIEAPRSYGKRQQGVFTPKPLPRPIGMPLPPKAGENTGIDHRSMRQRREDFVNYDKHLQRRKELTAKISRPYFRDWGNLQYHEGKSFIAPPRLFKAELSLFFPNFYGETLLKTDKNPRDTTPLLSGKASVVSIFSSRWAEQQAQSFTSNEANPALHDTLTQHPDITQMVHINYEDNTGKAWLVKFFMGSLRRQFPEKDWDKYFLVRRGITDDIRESIGLLNSKVGYIFLVDQYCRVRWAGSGTAHPVEQEGLAKGLSRLVDEIKREATMPATAKEQHPGKQHLEVPKPL
;
A
#
# COMPACT_ATOMS: atom_id res chain seq x y z
N MET A 1 -17.84 99.76 -37.67
CA MET A 1 -16.58 99.38 -37.02
C MET A 1 -16.91 98.81 -35.65
N ALA A 2 -16.83 97.49 -35.49
CA ALA A 2 -17.11 96.80 -34.23
C ALA A 2 -16.00 95.77 -34.03
N SER A 3 -15.20 95.97 -32.98
CA SER A 3 -13.99 95.22 -32.67
C SER A 3 -14.33 93.92 -31.93
N ARG A 4 -13.73 92.83 -32.42
CA ARG A 4 -13.61 91.55 -31.74
C ARG A 4 -12.62 91.66 -30.59
N ARG A 5 -12.88 90.95 -29.49
CA ARG A 5 -11.95 90.00 -28.83
C ARG A 5 -12.66 89.33 -27.64
N PHE A 6 -12.89 88.03 -27.80
CA PHE A 6 -13.16 87.08 -26.73
C PHE A 6 -11.82 86.70 -26.10
N ASP A 7 -11.69 86.80 -24.79
CA ASP A 7 -10.64 86.10 -24.04
C ASP A 7 -11.24 85.42 -22.81
N LEU A 8 -10.80 84.18 -22.63
CA LEU A 8 -11.33 83.15 -21.77
C LEU A 8 -11.01 83.39 -20.28
N ALA A 9 -12.02 83.15 -19.44
CA ALA A 9 -11.88 83.02 -18.00
C ALA A 9 -11.40 81.60 -17.62
N LEU A 10 -10.23 81.50 -16.98
CA LEU A 10 -9.72 80.28 -16.35
C LEU A 10 -8.83 80.66 -15.14
N SER A 11 -9.37 80.60 -13.92
CA SER A 11 -8.65 80.34 -12.64
C SER A 11 -9.61 80.64 -11.47
N GLY A 12 -9.81 79.82 -10.45
CA GLY A 12 -9.27 78.51 -10.13
C GLY A 12 -10.13 77.83 -9.06
N LEU A 13 -10.33 76.53 -9.20
CA LEU A 13 -10.78 75.65 -8.12
C LEU A 13 -9.59 74.76 -7.76
N ALA A 14 -9.08 74.94 -6.54
CA ALA A 14 -7.99 74.14 -5.99
C ALA A 14 -8.37 72.65 -5.97
N ARG A 15 -7.64 71.83 -6.72
CA ARG A 15 -7.77 70.37 -6.71
C ARG A 15 -7.15 69.81 -5.43
N ARG A 16 -7.98 69.21 -4.57
CA ARG A 16 -7.51 68.31 -3.50
C ARG A 16 -6.92 67.04 -4.15
N PRO A 17 -5.75 66.55 -3.72
CA PRO A 17 -5.22 65.30 -4.27
C PRO A 17 -6.04 64.12 -3.73
N LEU A 18 -6.64 63.35 -4.64
CA LEU A 18 -7.23 62.05 -4.34
C LEU A 18 -6.09 61.07 -4.02
N THR A 19 -5.93 60.77 -2.73
CA THR A 19 -4.98 59.76 -2.26
C THR A 19 -5.46 58.37 -2.68
N CYS A 20 -4.66 57.69 -3.51
CA CYS A 20 -4.91 56.32 -3.93
C CYS A 20 -4.74 55.36 -2.74
N LEU A 21 -5.84 54.74 -2.29
CA LEU A 21 -5.88 53.75 -1.21
C LEU A 21 -4.98 52.52 -1.49
N PHE A 22 -4.72 52.20 -2.76
CA PHE A 22 -3.80 51.12 -3.15
C PHE A 22 -2.33 51.43 -2.83
N CYS A 23 -1.95 52.70 -2.71
CA CYS A 23 -0.57 53.09 -2.38
C CYS A 23 -0.28 53.04 -0.87
N GLN A 24 -1.30 53.15 -0.01
CA GLN A 24 -1.15 52.99 1.45
C GLN A 24 -0.96 51.52 1.84
N ALA A 25 -1.60 50.58 1.15
CA ALA A 25 -1.49 49.14 1.45
C ALA A 25 -0.11 48.53 1.17
N ARG A 26 0.75 49.21 0.38
CA ARG A 26 2.14 48.75 0.12
C ARG A 26 3.16 49.16 1.18
N ARG A 27 2.80 50.03 2.14
CA ARG A 27 3.76 50.52 3.17
C ARG A 27 3.73 49.73 4.49
N SER A 28 2.90 48.69 4.60
CA SER A 28 2.75 47.92 5.86
C SER A 28 3.28 46.48 5.77
N PHE A 29 4.23 46.22 4.87
CA PHE A 29 5.05 45.01 4.95
C PHE A 29 6.38 45.35 5.61
N THR A 30 6.37 45.42 6.94
CA THR A 30 7.62 45.33 7.71
C THR A 30 8.17 43.91 7.50
N SER A 31 9.21 43.80 6.68
CA SER A 31 10.02 42.60 6.59
C SER A 31 10.65 42.37 7.96
N SER A 32 10.03 41.53 8.78
CA SER A 32 10.73 40.96 9.93
C SER A 32 11.88 40.15 9.34
N ALA A 33 13.12 40.56 9.61
CA ALA A 33 14.30 39.82 9.20
C ALA A 33 14.14 38.38 9.71
N VAL A 34 14.10 37.43 8.77
CA VAL A 34 14.12 36.00 9.09
C VAL A 34 15.42 35.78 9.85
N ARG A 35 15.34 35.56 11.16
CA ARG A 35 16.47 34.99 11.90
C ARG A 35 16.81 33.69 11.18
N ALA A 36 18.03 33.61 10.65
CA ALA A 36 18.56 32.36 10.15
C ALA A 36 18.45 31.34 11.29
N ALA A 37 17.53 30.39 11.15
CA ALA A 37 17.49 29.24 12.03
C ALA A 37 18.86 28.58 11.88
N THR A 38 19.60 28.48 12.98
CA THR A 38 20.79 27.65 13.08
C THR A 38 20.44 26.29 12.48
N THR A 39 21.11 25.94 11.39
CA THR A 39 21.09 24.61 10.80
C THR A 39 21.80 23.68 11.77
N GLU A 40 21.12 23.30 12.84
CA GLU A 40 21.48 22.11 13.59
C GLU A 40 21.38 20.94 12.61
N LYS A 41 22.54 20.30 12.33
CA LYS A 41 22.58 19.02 11.65
C LYS A 41 21.57 18.11 12.35
N PRO A 42 20.64 17.45 11.64
CA PRO A 42 19.68 16.57 12.29
C PRO A 42 20.47 15.52 13.07
N GLY A 43 20.28 15.52 14.38
CA GLY A 43 20.92 14.60 15.30
C GLY A 43 20.73 13.17 14.80
N SER A 44 21.86 12.50 14.54
CA SER A 44 21.95 11.07 14.39
C SER A 44 21.48 10.41 15.68
N GLY A 45 20.17 10.14 15.82
CA GLY A 45 19.67 9.62 17.10
C GLY A 45 18.21 9.18 17.16
N ALA A 46 17.48 9.13 16.04
CA ALA A 46 16.20 8.42 16.00
C ALA A 46 16.33 7.31 14.96
N SER A 47 16.59 6.07 15.41
CA SER A 47 16.50 4.89 14.56
C SER A 47 15.04 4.67 14.18
N MET A 48 14.60 5.35 13.12
CA MET A 48 13.36 5.07 12.40
C MET A 48 13.55 3.83 11.50
N ASP A 49 14.09 2.75 12.06
CA ASP A 49 14.25 1.49 11.35
C ASP A 49 13.09 0.57 11.80
N PRO A 50 12.03 0.41 10.99
CA PRO A 50 10.93 -0.54 11.24
C PRO A 50 11.43 -1.98 11.44
N GLN A 51 12.66 -2.25 11.00
CA GLN A 51 13.41 -3.49 11.16
C GLN A 51 13.53 -3.94 12.62
N ALA A 52 13.62 -3.00 13.57
CA ALA A 52 13.86 -3.31 14.99
C ALA A 52 12.73 -4.12 15.63
N ASN A 53 11.51 -4.05 15.09
CA ASN A 53 10.33 -4.69 15.66
C ASN A 53 10.07 -6.09 15.08
N ILE A 54 10.87 -6.58 14.12
CA ILE A 54 10.61 -7.84 13.45
C ILE A 54 11.61 -8.91 13.89
N ALA A 55 11.08 -10.02 14.42
CA ALA A 55 11.89 -11.13 14.88
C ALA A 55 12.59 -11.88 13.71
N GLY A 56 13.86 -12.24 13.89
CA GLY A 56 14.64 -13.08 12.99
C GLY A 56 15.63 -12.32 12.10
N THR A 57 16.36 -13.06 11.26
CA THR A 57 17.37 -12.50 10.35
C THR A 57 16.72 -11.50 9.39
N PRO A 58 17.21 -10.24 9.30
CA PRO A 58 16.61 -9.26 8.43
C PRO A 58 16.77 -9.62 6.95
N ILE A 59 15.80 -9.22 6.12
CA ILE A 59 15.90 -9.37 4.67
C ILE A 59 16.91 -8.33 4.18
N GLU A 60 18.03 -8.81 3.63
CA GLU A 60 19.04 -7.96 3.01
C GLU A 60 18.55 -7.59 1.60
N ALA A 61 17.86 -6.47 1.48
CA ALA A 61 17.41 -5.93 0.20
C ALA A 61 17.46 -4.38 0.22
N PRO A 62 17.62 -3.74 -0.94
CA PRO A 62 17.58 -2.28 -1.04
C PRO A 62 16.17 -1.77 -0.70
N ARG A 63 16.09 -0.87 0.29
CA ARG A 63 14.84 -0.28 0.78
C ARG A 63 14.61 1.13 0.24
N SER A 64 13.34 1.54 0.27
CA SER A 64 12.90 2.92 0.00
C SER A 64 13.41 3.94 1.03
N TYR A 65 13.79 3.46 2.23
CA TYR A 65 14.26 4.26 3.37
C TYR A 65 15.61 3.73 3.91
N GLY A 66 16.17 4.38 4.93
CA GLY A 66 17.43 3.95 5.57
C GLY A 66 18.69 4.21 4.74
N LYS A 67 19.80 3.52 5.04
CA LYS A 67 21.09 3.70 4.33
C LYS A 67 20.99 3.24 2.87
N ARG A 68 21.60 3.98 1.95
CA ARG A 68 21.66 3.59 0.53
C ARG A 68 22.62 2.41 0.38
N GLN A 69 22.19 1.37 -0.32
CA GLN A 69 23.07 0.26 -0.65
C GLN A 69 24.08 0.73 -1.71
N GLN A 70 25.37 0.48 -1.44
CA GLN A 70 26.47 0.80 -2.34
C GLN A 70 26.97 -0.51 -2.96
N GLY A 71 27.15 -0.53 -4.29
CA GLY A 71 27.66 -1.69 -5.03
C GLY A 71 26.58 -2.48 -5.80
N VAL A 72 26.94 -3.69 -6.24
CA VAL A 72 26.07 -4.64 -6.95
C VAL A 72 25.26 -5.42 -5.91
N PHE A 73 23.93 -5.36 -5.99
CA PHE A 73 23.05 -6.14 -5.15
C PHE A 73 22.70 -7.46 -5.85
N THR A 74 22.83 -8.58 -5.15
CA THR A 74 22.35 -9.89 -5.61
C THR A 74 21.24 -10.36 -4.66
N PRO A 75 20.02 -10.62 -5.16
CA PRO A 75 18.91 -11.01 -4.31
C PRO A 75 19.18 -12.38 -3.69
N LYS A 76 19.06 -12.45 -2.37
CA LYS A 76 19.21 -13.70 -1.60
C LYS A 76 17.85 -14.39 -1.45
N PRO A 77 17.82 -15.71 -1.22
CA PRO A 77 16.60 -16.41 -0.83
C PRO A 77 16.02 -15.83 0.46
N LEU A 78 14.69 -15.84 0.55
CA LEU A 78 13.97 -15.35 1.73
C LEU A 78 14.40 -16.13 2.99
N PRO A 79 15.03 -15.49 4.00
CA PRO A 79 15.68 -16.20 5.10
C PRO A 79 14.72 -16.68 6.20
N ARG A 80 13.52 -16.10 6.27
CA ARG A 80 12.51 -16.38 7.30
C ARG A 80 11.09 -16.23 6.75
N PRO A 81 10.08 -16.82 7.40
CA PRO A 81 8.69 -16.51 7.14
C PRO A 81 8.41 -15.01 7.33
N ILE A 82 7.52 -14.48 6.50
CA ILE A 82 7.10 -13.08 6.48
C ILE A 82 5.60 -13.00 6.72
N GLY A 83 5.16 -11.91 7.34
CA GLY A 83 3.77 -11.72 7.75
C GLY A 83 3.65 -10.97 9.08
N MET A 84 2.41 -10.71 9.46
CA MET A 84 2.03 -10.17 10.75
C MET A 84 2.03 -11.28 11.82
N PRO A 85 2.40 -10.98 13.07
CA PRO A 85 2.41 -12.00 14.13
C PRO A 85 1.00 -12.43 14.57
N LEU A 86 0.01 -11.55 14.42
CA LEU A 86 -1.37 -11.79 14.85
C LEU A 86 -2.26 -12.12 13.65
N PRO A 87 -3.28 -12.97 13.85
CA PRO A 87 -4.25 -13.28 12.80
C PRO A 87 -5.03 -12.03 12.39
N PRO A 88 -5.32 -11.85 11.09
CA PRO A 88 -5.94 -10.64 10.59
C PRO A 88 -7.42 -10.64 10.94
N LYS A 89 -7.98 -9.45 11.22
CA LYS A 89 -9.41 -9.27 11.40
C LYS A 89 -9.99 -8.34 10.34
N ALA A 90 -11.23 -8.60 9.95
CA ALA A 90 -11.98 -7.67 9.11
C ALA A 90 -12.13 -6.31 9.82
N GLY A 91 -11.98 -5.21 9.08
CA GLY A 91 -11.98 -3.86 9.64
C GLY A 91 -10.63 -3.37 10.20
N GLU A 92 -9.59 -4.21 10.22
CA GLU A 92 -8.22 -3.75 10.50
C GLU A 92 -7.59 -3.10 9.26
N ASN A 93 -6.62 -2.21 9.47
CA ASN A 93 -5.84 -1.55 8.42
C ASN A 93 -6.68 -0.84 7.34
N THR A 94 -7.88 -0.34 7.67
CA THR A 94 -8.73 0.35 6.68
C THR A 94 -8.11 1.67 6.20
N GLY A 95 -7.26 2.29 7.01
CA GLY A 95 -6.71 3.62 6.74
C GLY A 95 -7.78 4.72 6.69
N ILE A 96 -8.98 4.43 7.19
CA ILE A 96 -10.08 5.38 7.32
C ILE A 96 -10.00 6.01 8.71
N ASP A 97 -9.95 7.34 8.71
CA ASP A 97 -9.95 8.11 9.94
C ASP A 97 -11.39 8.42 10.35
N HIS A 98 -11.92 7.64 11.29
CA HIS A 98 -13.28 7.79 11.85
C HIS A 98 -13.43 9.00 12.79
N ARG A 99 -12.37 9.80 13.03
CA ARG A 99 -12.45 11.00 13.86
C ARG A 99 -13.46 12.00 13.31
N SER A 100 -14.25 12.59 14.21
CA SER A 100 -15.22 13.64 13.86
C SER A 100 -14.52 14.94 13.44
N MET A 101 -15.24 15.82 12.73
CA MET A 101 -14.70 17.13 12.34
C MET A 101 -14.26 17.98 13.54
N ARG A 102 -14.94 17.83 14.69
CA ARG A 102 -14.57 18.46 15.96
C ARG A 102 -13.26 17.91 16.49
N GLN A 103 -13.12 16.59 16.59
CA GLN A 103 -11.88 15.94 17.03
C GLN A 103 -10.70 16.28 16.12
N ARG A 104 -10.92 16.36 14.80
CA ARG A 104 -9.89 16.81 13.85
C ARG A 104 -9.44 18.24 14.14
N ARG A 105 -10.35 19.15 14.45
CA ARG A 105 -10.03 20.54 14.84
C ARG A 105 -9.26 20.60 16.15
N GLU A 106 -9.67 19.84 17.16
CA GLU A 106 -8.97 19.76 18.45
C GLU A 106 -7.54 19.20 18.27
N ASP A 107 -7.35 18.24 17.37
CA ASP A 107 -6.04 17.69 17.02
C ASP A 107 -5.13 18.69 16.29
N PHE A 108 -5.70 19.68 15.61
CA PHE A 108 -4.94 20.81 15.05
C PHE A 108 -4.45 21.79 16.12
N VAL A 109 -4.93 21.70 17.36
CA VAL A 109 -4.46 22.55 18.47
C VAL A 109 -3.57 21.76 19.44
N ASN A 110 -3.66 20.42 19.42
CA ASN A 110 -2.85 19.55 20.27
C ASN A 110 -1.37 19.51 19.84
N TYR A 111 -0.50 20.06 20.69
CA TYR A 111 0.94 20.15 20.45
C TYR A 111 1.63 18.80 20.23
N ASP A 112 1.30 17.79 21.04
CA ASP A 112 1.93 16.47 20.98
C ASP A 112 1.60 15.75 19.67
N LYS A 113 0.35 15.87 19.21
CA LYS A 113 -0.08 15.31 17.92
C LYS A 113 0.62 15.99 16.75
N HIS A 114 0.88 17.30 16.84
CA HIS A 114 1.70 18.00 15.83
C HIS A 114 3.14 17.51 15.82
N LEU A 115 3.73 17.26 16.98
CA LEU A 115 5.09 16.74 17.06
C LEU A 115 5.19 15.35 16.42
N GLN A 116 4.24 14.46 16.70
CA GLN A 116 4.15 13.15 16.05
C GLN A 116 3.93 13.26 14.54
N ARG A 117 2.97 14.09 14.11
CA ARG A 117 2.69 14.29 12.68
C ARG A 117 3.85 14.90 11.92
N ARG A 118 4.60 15.83 12.53
CA ARG A 118 5.85 16.35 11.95
C ARG A 118 6.88 15.25 11.80
N LYS A 119 7.10 14.41 12.82
CA LYS A 119 8.02 13.26 12.74
C LYS A 119 7.65 12.33 11.58
N GLU A 120 6.37 11.98 11.44
CA GLU A 120 5.88 11.16 10.32
C GLU A 120 6.08 11.83 8.95
N LEU A 121 5.72 13.11 8.82
CA LEU A 121 5.87 13.86 7.58
C LEU A 121 7.34 14.02 7.20
N THR A 122 8.20 14.33 8.16
CA THR A 122 9.65 14.37 7.97
C THR A 122 10.19 13.02 7.52
N ALA A 123 9.75 11.92 8.14
CA ALA A 123 10.13 10.56 7.74
C ALA A 123 9.64 10.19 6.33
N LYS A 124 8.50 10.73 5.88
CA LYS A 124 7.99 10.57 4.51
C LYS A 124 8.75 11.44 3.51
N ILE A 125 9.05 12.69 3.85
CA ILE A 125 9.80 13.63 3.00
C ILE A 125 11.25 13.17 2.84
N SER A 126 11.85 12.61 3.89
CA SER A 126 13.19 12.03 3.84
C SER A 126 13.27 10.76 2.99
N ARG A 127 12.15 10.27 2.42
CA ARG A 127 12.14 9.23 1.39
C ARG A 127 12.21 9.92 0.03
N PRO A 128 13.33 9.88 -0.66
CA PRO A 128 13.33 10.22 -2.07
C PRO A 128 12.46 9.20 -2.79
N TYR A 129 11.33 9.63 -3.33
CA TYR A 129 10.46 8.83 -4.21
C TYR A 129 11.26 8.10 -5.30
N PHE A 130 12.35 8.72 -5.76
CA PHE A 130 13.31 8.19 -6.74
C PHE A 130 14.17 7.02 -6.26
N ARG A 131 14.21 6.70 -4.95
CA ARG A 131 14.99 5.56 -4.46
C ARG A 131 14.47 4.23 -4.97
N ASP A 132 13.16 4.04 -4.98
CA ASP A 132 12.58 2.79 -5.49
C ASP A 132 12.86 2.62 -6.98
N TRP A 133 12.88 3.72 -7.73
CA TRP A 133 13.29 3.73 -9.14
C TRP A 133 14.77 3.39 -9.30
N GLY A 134 15.63 3.97 -8.45
CA GLY A 134 17.05 3.60 -8.42
C GLY A 134 17.26 2.14 -8.05
N ASN A 135 16.42 1.56 -7.19
CA ASN A 135 16.51 0.15 -6.80
C ASN A 135 16.14 -0.80 -7.96
N LEU A 136 15.39 -0.33 -8.98
CA LEU A 136 15.09 -1.13 -10.18
C LEU A 136 16.33 -1.48 -11.00
N GLN A 137 17.42 -0.70 -10.87
CA GLN A 137 18.67 -0.98 -11.58
C GLN A 137 19.29 -2.33 -11.16
N TYR A 138 18.90 -2.86 -10.00
CA TYR A 138 19.38 -4.13 -9.49
C TYR A 138 18.34 -5.22 -9.72
N HIS A 139 18.62 -6.17 -10.62
CA HIS A 139 17.77 -7.32 -10.90
C HIS A 139 16.27 -6.96 -11.07
N GLU A 140 15.99 -5.90 -11.83
CA GLU A 140 14.61 -5.42 -12.10
C GLU A 140 13.82 -5.07 -10.82
N GLY A 141 14.53 -4.73 -9.74
CA GLY A 141 13.96 -4.37 -8.44
C GLY A 141 13.59 -5.54 -7.54
N LYS A 142 13.98 -6.77 -7.89
CA LYS A 142 13.72 -7.98 -7.11
C LYS A 142 14.32 -7.85 -5.70
N SER A 143 13.48 -8.04 -4.68
CA SER A 143 13.89 -7.87 -3.28
C SER A 143 14.50 -9.14 -2.70
N PHE A 144 13.93 -10.30 -3.03
CA PHE A 144 14.38 -11.61 -2.58
C PHE A 144 13.96 -12.69 -3.60
N ILE A 145 14.65 -13.82 -3.54
CA ILE A 145 14.27 -15.04 -4.27
C ILE A 145 13.33 -15.86 -3.40
N ALA A 146 12.27 -16.37 -4.00
CA ALA A 146 11.30 -17.18 -3.30
C ALA A 146 11.91 -18.50 -2.78
N PRO A 147 11.50 -18.99 -1.61
CA PRO A 147 12.00 -20.25 -1.09
C PRO A 147 11.53 -21.41 -1.97
N PRO A 148 12.34 -22.48 -2.13
CA PRO A 148 11.98 -23.64 -2.95
C PRO A 148 10.88 -24.50 -2.31
N ARG A 149 10.59 -24.32 -1.02
CA ARG A 149 9.60 -25.08 -0.25
C ARG A 149 8.68 -24.12 0.49
N LEU A 150 7.47 -24.59 0.77
CA LEU A 150 6.53 -23.88 1.64
C LEU A 150 7.07 -23.76 3.06
N PHE A 151 6.74 -22.65 3.70
CA PHE A 151 6.87 -22.51 5.14
C PHE A 151 5.94 -23.50 5.85
N LYS A 152 6.41 -24.04 6.97
CA LYS A 152 5.57 -24.87 7.85
C LYS A 152 4.45 -24.02 8.43
N ALA A 153 3.26 -24.59 8.53
CA ALA A 153 2.06 -23.93 9.07
C ALA A 153 2.33 -23.22 10.40
N GLU A 154 2.95 -23.92 11.34
CA GLU A 154 3.27 -23.46 12.70
C GLU A 154 4.24 -22.28 12.77
N LEU A 155 5.11 -22.13 11.76
CA LEU A 155 6.10 -21.05 11.69
C LEU A 155 5.64 -19.90 10.79
N SER A 156 4.53 -20.08 10.09
CA SER A 156 4.04 -19.13 9.12
C SER A 156 3.33 -17.98 9.82
N LEU A 157 3.65 -16.77 9.38
CA LEU A 157 3.03 -15.55 9.87
C LEU A 157 1.80 -15.23 9.02
N PHE A 158 1.01 -14.25 9.46
CA PHE A 158 -0.27 -13.95 8.87
C PHE A 158 -0.20 -12.89 7.77
N PHE A 159 -1.04 -13.05 6.76
CA PHE A 159 -1.29 -12.03 5.76
C PHE A 159 -2.21 -10.95 6.36
N PRO A 160 -1.85 -9.66 6.29
CA PRO A 160 -2.64 -8.58 6.86
C PRO A 160 -3.97 -8.42 6.13
N ASN A 161 -4.98 -7.92 6.84
CA ASN A 161 -6.18 -7.43 6.17
C ASN A 161 -5.87 -6.15 5.39
N PHE A 162 -6.40 -6.05 4.17
CA PHE A 162 -6.50 -4.82 3.40
C PHE A 162 -7.96 -4.47 3.10
N TYR A 163 -8.18 -3.19 2.89
CA TYR A 163 -9.51 -2.62 2.62
C TYR A 163 -9.48 -1.85 1.30
N GLY A 164 -10.28 -2.29 0.33
CA GLY A 164 -10.19 -1.79 -1.05
C GLY A 164 -11.48 -1.90 -1.86
N GLU A 165 -11.60 -1.07 -2.88
CA GLU A 165 -12.75 -1.09 -3.80
C GLU A 165 -12.61 -2.31 -4.75
N THR A 166 -13.69 -3.08 -4.94
CA THR A 166 -13.70 -4.23 -5.84
C THR A 166 -14.15 -3.84 -7.25
N LEU A 167 -14.05 -4.75 -8.21
CA LEU A 167 -14.61 -4.53 -9.56
C LEU A 167 -16.13 -4.77 -9.61
N LEU A 168 -16.76 -5.29 -8.56
CA LEU A 168 -18.20 -5.53 -8.54
C LEU A 168 -18.99 -4.23 -8.80
N LYS A 169 -20.04 -4.34 -9.63
CA LYS A 169 -20.91 -3.19 -9.94
C LYS A 169 -21.89 -2.88 -8.80
N THR A 170 -22.23 -3.89 -8.03
CA THR A 170 -23.19 -3.82 -6.92
C THR A 170 -22.58 -3.19 -5.67
N ASP A 171 -21.26 -3.27 -5.52
CA ASP A 171 -20.57 -2.73 -4.36
C ASP A 171 -20.51 -1.21 -4.39
N LYS A 172 -21.08 -0.61 -3.34
CA LYS A 172 -20.99 0.83 -3.08
C LYS A 172 -19.84 1.16 -2.13
N ASN A 173 -19.45 0.20 -1.30
CA ASN A 173 -18.42 0.37 -0.27
C ASN A 173 -17.23 -0.56 -0.55
N PRO A 174 -16.02 -0.16 -0.16
CA PRO A 174 -14.86 -1.04 -0.19
C PRO A 174 -15.08 -2.27 0.72
N ARG A 175 -14.38 -3.36 0.41
CA ARG A 175 -14.46 -4.64 1.13
C ARG A 175 -13.12 -5.01 1.78
N ASP A 176 -13.21 -5.81 2.83
CA ASP A 176 -12.07 -6.45 3.48
C ASP A 176 -11.59 -7.67 2.69
N THR A 177 -10.27 -7.86 2.64
CA THR A 177 -9.67 -9.05 2.02
C THR A 177 -9.77 -10.30 2.90
N THR A 178 -9.70 -10.17 4.23
CA THR A 178 -9.65 -11.33 5.13
C THR A 178 -10.83 -12.30 4.99
N PRO A 179 -12.10 -11.84 4.91
CA PRO A 179 -13.23 -12.74 4.70
C PRO A 179 -13.16 -13.51 3.38
N LEU A 180 -12.57 -12.92 2.34
CA LEU A 180 -12.40 -13.57 1.03
C LEU A 180 -11.32 -14.66 1.09
N LEU A 181 -10.20 -14.39 1.77
CA LEU A 181 -9.06 -15.30 1.86
C LEU A 181 -9.30 -16.47 2.83
N SER A 182 -10.10 -16.23 3.87
CA SER A 182 -10.38 -17.22 4.92
C SER A 182 -11.07 -18.46 4.33
N GLY A 183 -10.57 -19.65 4.69
CA GLY A 183 -11.13 -20.92 4.25
C GLY A 183 -10.64 -21.40 2.88
N LYS A 184 -9.75 -20.67 2.21
CA LYS A 184 -9.29 -20.98 0.85
C LYS A 184 -7.77 -20.87 0.72
N ALA A 185 -7.19 -21.68 -0.17
CA ALA A 185 -5.81 -21.49 -0.64
C ALA A 185 -5.79 -20.39 -1.71
N SER A 186 -5.15 -19.26 -1.38
CA SER A 186 -5.25 -18.06 -2.19
C SER A 186 -3.88 -17.63 -2.72
N VAL A 187 -3.76 -17.46 -4.04
CA VAL A 187 -2.60 -16.81 -4.67
C VAL A 187 -2.89 -15.31 -4.73
N VAL A 188 -2.18 -14.53 -3.92
CA VAL A 188 -2.39 -13.09 -3.79
C VAL A 188 -1.28 -12.34 -4.54
N SER A 189 -1.66 -11.56 -5.54
CA SER A 189 -0.75 -10.69 -6.30
C SER A 189 -0.89 -9.25 -5.82
N ILE A 190 0.20 -8.62 -5.40
CA ILE A 190 0.24 -7.20 -5.03
C ILE A 190 1.08 -6.44 -6.05
N PHE A 191 0.53 -5.37 -6.61
CA PHE A 191 1.21 -4.51 -7.59
C PHE A 191 0.68 -3.08 -7.52
N SER A 192 1.41 -2.11 -8.06
CA SER A 192 1.02 -0.68 -8.08
C SER A 192 1.13 -0.04 -9.47
N SER A 193 1.52 -0.79 -10.49
CA SER A 193 1.77 -0.29 -11.84
C SER A 193 1.69 -1.42 -12.84
N ARG A 194 1.53 -1.09 -14.13
CA ARG A 194 1.52 -2.08 -15.21
C ARG A 194 2.83 -2.88 -15.30
N TRP A 195 3.96 -2.26 -14.98
CA TRP A 195 5.25 -2.95 -14.88
C TRP A 195 5.23 -4.02 -13.78
N ALA A 196 4.82 -3.64 -12.57
CA ALA A 196 4.67 -4.56 -11.44
C ALA A 196 3.63 -5.65 -11.71
N GLU A 197 2.56 -5.32 -12.43
CA GLU A 197 1.54 -6.27 -12.86
C GLU A 197 2.11 -7.31 -13.84
N GLN A 198 2.92 -6.90 -14.83
CA GLN A 198 3.60 -7.82 -15.74
C GLN A 198 4.57 -8.75 -15.01
N GLN A 199 5.29 -8.22 -14.02
CA GLN A 199 6.13 -9.03 -13.13
C GLN A 199 5.30 -10.06 -12.36
N ALA A 200 4.16 -9.67 -11.78
CA ALA A 200 3.25 -10.61 -11.12
C ALA A 200 2.71 -11.67 -12.12
N GLN A 201 2.33 -11.25 -13.33
CA GLN A 201 1.88 -12.13 -14.40
C GLN A 201 2.95 -13.14 -14.83
N SER A 202 4.25 -12.83 -14.71
CA SER A 202 5.30 -13.81 -14.97
C SER A 202 5.26 -15.04 -14.04
N PHE A 203 4.57 -14.94 -12.89
CA PHE A 203 4.30 -16.08 -12.00
C PHE A 203 2.95 -16.74 -12.27
N THR A 204 1.93 -15.93 -12.60
CA THR A 204 0.54 -16.33 -12.50
C THR A 204 -0.21 -16.40 -13.82
N SER A 205 0.40 -16.02 -14.95
CA SER A 205 -0.28 -16.12 -16.24
C SER A 205 -0.34 -17.56 -16.71
N ASN A 206 -1.37 -17.88 -17.51
CA ASN A 206 -1.53 -19.23 -18.06
C ASN A 206 -0.38 -19.63 -18.99
N GLU A 207 0.20 -18.66 -19.70
CA GLU A 207 1.34 -18.88 -20.58
C GLU A 207 2.62 -19.17 -19.78
N ALA A 208 2.83 -18.48 -18.66
CA ALA A 208 4.04 -18.63 -17.85
C ALA A 208 3.97 -19.82 -16.90
N ASN A 209 2.78 -20.15 -16.38
CA ASN A 209 2.59 -21.17 -15.37
C ASN A 209 1.29 -21.97 -15.57
N PRO A 210 1.23 -22.84 -16.59
CA PRO A 210 0.05 -23.66 -16.86
C PRO A 210 -0.29 -24.60 -15.68
N ALA A 211 0.72 -25.15 -15.00
CA ALA A 211 0.54 -26.05 -13.85
C ALA A 211 -0.22 -25.39 -12.68
N LEU A 212 -0.04 -24.07 -12.49
CA LEU A 212 -0.81 -23.30 -11.52
C LEU A 212 -2.29 -23.25 -11.90
N HIS A 213 -2.58 -22.97 -13.17
CA HIS A 213 -3.95 -22.91 -13.70
C HIS A 213 -4.66 -24.26 -13.72
N ASP A 214 -3.93 -25.34 -13.95
CA ASP A 214 -4.46 -26.70 -13.83
C ASP A 214 -4.99 -26.95 -12.41
N THR A 215 -4.20 -26.59 -11.39
CA THR A 215 -4.60 -26.73 -9.98
C THR A 215 -5.82 -25.85 -9.64
N LEU A 216 -5.83 -24.61 -10.15
CA LEU A 216 -6.94 -23.67 -9.95
C LEU A 216 -8.24 -24.18 -10.60
N THR A 217 -8.14 -24.80 -11.78
CA THR A 217 -9.28 -25.31 -12.53
C THR A 217 -9.81 -26.63 -11.95
N GLN A 218 -8.92 -27.47 -11.42
CA GLN A 218 -9.29 -28.73 -10.75
C GLN A 218 -10.00 -28.49 -9.41
N HIS A 219 -9.66 -27.40 -8.70
CA HIS A 219 -10.15 -27.14 -7.35
C HIS A 219 -10.70 -25.71 -7.17
N PRO A 220 -11.72 -25.30 -7.94
CA PRO A 220 -12.23 -23.92 -7.94
C PRO A 220 -12.90 -23.50 -6.61
N ASP A 221 -13.38 -24.46 -5.81
CA ASP A 221 -14.04 -24.18 -4.53
C ASP A 221 -13.03 -23.88 -3.41
N ILE A 222 -11.84 -24.47 -3.49
CA ILE A 222 -10.79 -24.40 -2.46
C ILE A 222 -9.73 -23.36 -2.84
N THR A 223 -9.48 -23.17 -4.13
CA THR A 223 -8.40 -22.32 -4.63
C THR A 223 -8.92 -21.05 -5.28
N GLN A 224 -8.13 -19.97 -5.19
CA GLN A 224 -8.47 -18.72 -5.87
C GLN A 224 -7.23 -17.86 -6.15
N MET A 225 -7.37 -16.94 -7.09
CA MET A 225 -6.42 -15.87 -7.34
C MET A 225 -7.03 -14.53 -6.92
N VAL A 226 -6.27 -13.74 -6.18
CA VAL A 226 -6.67 -12.42 -5.69
C VAL A 226 -5.65 -11.39 -6.15
N HIS A 227 -6.13 -10.29 -6.73
CA HIS A 227 -5.30 -9.21 -7.25
C HIS A 227 -5.50 -7.97 -6.40
N ILE A 228 -4.41 -7.41 -5.88
CA ILE A 228 -4.42 -6.23 -5.03
C ILE A 228 -3.59 -5.16 -5.72
N ASN A 229 -4.28 -4.20 -6.30
CA ASN A 229 -3.68 -2.99 -6.84
C ASN A 229 -3.56 -1.96 -5.73
N TYR A 230 -2.34 -1.75 -5.24
CA TYR A 230 -2.04 -0.76 -4.22
C TYR A 230 -1.61 0.56 -4.86
N GLU A 231 -2.39 1.61 -4.65
CA GLU A 231 -2.08 2.95 -5.19
C GLU A 231 -2.27 4.01 -4.10
N ASP A 232 -1.14 4.49 -3.56
CA ASP A 232 -1.12 5.50 -2.50
C ASP A 232 -1.41 6.91 -3.03
N ASN A 233 -1.17 7.15 -4.33
CA ASN A 233 -1.41 8.43 -4.95
C ASN A 233 -2.89 8.59 -5.31
N THR A 234 -3.55 9.57 -4.68
CA THR A 234 -4.95 9.89 -4.91
C THR A 234 -5.28 10.14 -6.39
N GLY A 235 -4.41 10.83 -7.13
CA GLY A 235 -4.63 11.14 -8.54
C GLY A 235 -4.54 9.90 -9.43
N LYS A 236 -3.55 9.04 -9.20
CA LYS A 236 -3.43 7.77 -9.93
C LYS A 236 -4.56 6.81 -9.58
N ALA A 237 -4.96 6.72 -8.31
CA ALA A 237 -6.09 5.90 -7.90
C ALA A 237 -7.39 6.35 -8.58
N TRP A 238 -7.59 7.66 -8.75
CA TRP A 238 -8.72 8.19 -9.52
C TRP A 238 -8.65 7.81 -11.00
N LEU A 239 -7.46 7.81 -11.60
CA LEU A 239 -7.26 7.34 -12.97
C LEU A 239 -7.60 5.85 -13.12
N VAL A 240 -7.11 4.99 -12.21
CA VAL A 240 -7.47 3.57 -12.20
C VAL A 240 -8.98 3.40 -12.06
N LYS A 241 -9.62 4.18 -11.17
CA LYS A 241 -11.08 4.18 -10.98
C LYS A 241 -11.84 4.54 -12.25
N PHE A 242 -11.38 5.55 -13.00
CA PHE A 242 -11.95 5.92 -14.29
C PHE A 242 -11.86 4.76 -15.30
N PHE A 243 -10.76 3.99 -15.27
CA PHE A 243 -10.55 2.84 -16.16
C PHE A 243 -11.07 1.49 -15.62
N MET A 244 -11.74 1.44 -14.46
CA MET A 244 -12.29 0.19 -13.92
C MET A 244 -13.27 -0.50 -14.88
N GLY A 245 -14.01 0.26 -15.69
CA GLY A 245 -14.88 -0.31 -16.72
C GLY A 245 -14.13 -1.10 -17.79
N SER A 246 -12.93 -0.64 -18.18
CA SER A 246 -12.05 -1.36 -19.11
C SER A 246 -11.40 -2.56 -18.41
N LEU A 247 -10.96 -2.39 -17.17
CA LEU A 247 -10.35 -3.43 -16.37
C LEU A 247 -11.29 -4.64 -16.16
N ARG A 248 -12.58 -4.38 -15.95
CA ARG A 248 -13.62 -5.44 -15.90
C ARG A 248 -13.69 -6.32 -17.15
N ARG A 249 -13.24 -5.84 -18.31
CA ARG A 249 -13.21 -6.65 -19.54
C ARG A 249 -12.03 -7.63 -19.58
N GLN A 250 -11.02 -7.42 -18.73
CA GLN A 250 -9.84 -8.28 -18.65
C GLN A 250 -10.06 -9.46 -17.68
N PHE A 251 -11.01 -9.34 -16.75
CA PHE A 251 -11.34 -10.37 -15.78
C PHE A 251 -12.74 -10.92 -16.02
N PRO A 252 -12.95 -12.25 -15.88
CA PRO A 252 -14.29 -12.81 -15.93
C PRO A 252 -15.13 -12.30 -14.75
N GLU A 253 -16.45 -12.22 -14.93
CA GLU A 253 -17.36 -11.61 -13.94
C GLU A 253 -17.32 -12.31 -12.57
N LYS A 254 -17.07 -13.63 -12.56
CA LYS A 254 -16.90 -14.45 -11.35
C LYS A 254 -15.70 -14.06 -10.46
N ASP A 255 -14.77 -13.26 -11.01
CA ASP A 255 -13.52 -12.87 -10.32
C ASP A 255 -13.48 -11.36 -10.02
N TRP A 256 -14.56 -10.63 -10.30
CA TRP A 256 -14.63 -9.18 -10.02
C TRP A 256 -14.56 -8.84 -8.52
N ASP A 257 -14.95 -9.78 -7.66
CA ASP A 257 -14.84 -9.67 -6.20
C ASP A 257 -13.43 -9.97 -5.67
N LYS A 258 -12.56 -10.53 -6.51
CA LYS A 258 -11.18 -10.92 -6.18
C LYS A 258 -10.13 -9.88 -6.60
N TYR A 259 -10.55 -8.80 -7.24
CA TYR A 259 -9.69 -7.65 -7.54
C TYR A 259 -9.97 -6.53 -6.55
N PHE A 260 -8.94 -6.01 -5.89
CA PHE A 260 -9.02 -4.94 -4.91
C PHE A 260 -8.15 -3.76 -5.33
N LEU A 261 -8.76 -2.58 -5.41
CA LEU A 261 -8.04 -1.30 -5.46
C LEU A 261 -7.88 -0.76 -4.03
N VAL A 262 -6.70 -0.94 -3.46
CA VAL A 262 -6.34 -0.52 -2.10
C VAL A 262 -5.61 0.82 -2.17
N ARG A 263 -6.11 1.83 -1.46
CA ARG A 263 -5.56 3.19 -1.51
C ARG A 263 -4.80 3.61 -0.27
N ARG A 264 -5.10 2.95 0.85
CA ARG A 264 -4.63 3.29 2.21
C ARG A 264 -4.51 2.00 3.01
N GLY A 265 -3.98 2.10 4.23
CA GLY A 265 -3.94 0.98 5.16
C GLY A 265 -2.64 0.19 5.16
N ILE A 266 -1.83 0.27 4.09
CA ILE A 266 -0.52 -0.37 4.05
C ILE A 266 0.52 0.55 4.69
N THR A 267 0.76 0.36 5.99
CA THR A 267 1.79 1.08 6.76
C THR A 267 3.19 0.53 6.45
N ASP A 268 4.24 1.24 6.88
CA ASP A 268 5.62 0.77 6.70
C ASP A 268 5.92 -0.49 7.49
N ASP A 269 5.35 -0.62 8.68
CA ASP A 269 5.47 -1.82 9.50
C ASP A 269 4.85 -3.02 8.78
N ILE A 270 3.68 -2.85 8.16
CA ILE A 270 3.07 -3.90 7.33
C ILE A 270 3.99 -4.21 6.15
N ARG A 271 4.46 -3.19 5.41
CA ARG A 271 5.36 -3.40 4.27
C ARG A 271 6.61 -4.20 4.64
N GLU A 272 7.27 -3.85 5.74
CA GLU A 272 8.47 -4.59 6.17
C GLU A 272 8.11 -5.99 6.68
N SER A 273 6.99 -6.15 7.38
CA SER A 273 6.54 -7.44 7.91
C SER A 273 6.23 -8.46 6.83
N ILE A 274 5.52 -8.04 5.76
CA ILE A 274 5.20 -8.90 4.60
C ILE A 274 6.22 -8.79 3.45
N GLY A 275 7.35 -8.10 3.63
CA GLY A 275 8.42 -8.04 2.64
C GLY A 275 8.13 -7.20 1.38
N LEU A 276 7.20 -6.24 1.42
CA LEU A 276 6.99 -5.23 0.37
C LEU A 276 8.07 -4.12 0.42
N LEU A 277 9.32 -4.50 0.13
CA LEU A 277 10.48 -3.63 0.33
C LEU A 277 10.67 -2.57 -0.77
N ASN A 278 10.12 -2.81 -1.97
CA ASN A 278 10.13 -1.90 -3.11
C ASN A 278 8.70 -1.68 -3.60
N SER A 279 8.21 -0.43 -3.55
CA SER A 279 6.83 -0.13 -3.93
C SER A 279 6.55 -0.23 -5.44
N LYS A 280 7.57 -0.46 -6.28
CA LYS A 280 7.48 -0.39 -7.75
C LYS A 280 7.48 -1.75 -8.44
N VAL A 281 7.64 -2.84 -7.69
CA VAL A 281 7.68 -4.21 -8.22
C VAL A 281 6.44 -5.01 -7.83
N GLY A 282 6.21 -6.10 -8.57
CA GLY A 282 5.16 -7.06 -8.25
C GLY A 282 5.58 -8.02 -7.13
N TYR A 283 4.62 -8.43 -6.30
CA TYR A 283 4.82 -9.45 -5.28
C TYR A 283 3.71 -10.50 -5.39
N ILE A 284 4.08 -11.75 -5.14
CA ILE A 284 3.16 -12.89 -5.11
C ILE A 284 3.25 -13.54 -3.74
N PHE A 285 2.10 -13.85 -3.15
CA PHE A 285 1.99 -14.57 -1.89
C PHE A 285 1.12 -15.80 -2.09
N LEU A 286 1.51 -16.90 -1.47
CA LEU A 286 0.63 -18.04 -1.29
C LEU A 286 0.10 -18.01 0.15
N VAL A 287 -1.21 -17.84 0.27
CA VAL A 287 -1.91 -17.69 1.55
C VAL A 287 -2.76 -18.92 1.78
N ASP A 288 -2.64 -19.55 2.95
CA ASP A 288 -3.47 -20.71 3.30
C ASP A 288 -4.86 -20.33 3.82
N GLN A 289 -5.67 -21.35 4.12
CA GLN A 289 -7.04 -21.17 4.59
C GLN A 289 -7.12 -20.35 5.88
N TYR A 290 -6.08 -20.30 6.71
CA TYR A 290 -6.03 -19.53 7.96
C TYR A 290 -5.47 -18.11 7.77
N CYS A 291 -5.34 -17.66 6.52
CA CYS A 291 -4.69 -16.40 6.18
C CYS A 291 -3.21 -16.35 6.55
N ARG A 292 -2.49 -17.48 6.59
CA ARG A 292 -1.03 -17.50 6.81
C ARG A 292 -0.27 -17.44 5.50
N VAL A 293 0.82 -16.69 5.45
CA VAL A 293 1.73 -16.63 4.30
C VAL A 293 2.62 -17.86 4.31
N ARG A 294 2.39 -18.77 3.37
CA ARG A 294 3.12 -20.05 3.24
C ARG A 294 4.26 -19.97 2.23
N TRP A 295 4.22 -18.97 1.35
CA TRP A 295 5.25 -18.72 0.35
C TRP A 295 5.14 -17.29 -0.15
N ALA A 296 6.26 -16.72 -0.59
CA ALA A 296 6.28 -15.39 -1.19
C ALA A 296 7.36 -15.27 -2.27
N GLY A 297 7.06 -14.51 -3.31
CA GLY A 297 7.96 -14.14 -4.41
C GLY A 297 7.92 -12.65 -4.69
N SER A 298 9.00 -12.13 -5.29
CA SER A 298 9.13 -10.70 -5.62
C SER A 298 9.73 -10.49 -7.02
N GLY A 299 9.34 -9.40 -7.68
CA GLY A 299 9.87 -9.02 -8.99
C GLY A 299 9.46 -9.99 -10.11
N THR A 300 10.32 -10.16 -11.11
CA THR A 300 10.12 -11.11 -12.21
C THR A 300 10.41 -12.54 -11.76
N ALA A 301 9.59 -13.50 -12.19
CA ALA A 301 9.72 -14.91 -11.83
C ALA A 301 10.93 -15.58 -12.50
N HIS A 302 11.68 -16.37 -11.74
CA HIS A 302 12.54 -17.40 -12.30
C HIS A 302 11.75 -18.70 -12.50
N PRO A 303 12.15 -19.57 -13.45
CA PRO A 303 11.46 -20.83 -13.72
C PRO A 303 11.26 -21.71 -12.47
N VAL A 304 12.28 -21.78 -11.61
CA VAL A 304 12.22 -22.53 -10.34
C VAL A 304 11.16 -21.98 -9.39
N GLU A 305 10.92 -20.67 -9.40
CA GLU A 305 9.91 -20.04 -8.53
C GLU A 305 8.50 -20.22 -9.09
N GLN A 306 8.33 -20.27 -10.42
CA GLN A 306 7.05 -20.61 -11.07
C GLN A 306 6.63 -22.03 -10.68
N GLU A 307 7.55 -22.99 -10.79
CA GLU A 307 7.33 -24.36 -10.34
C GLU A 307 7.06 -24.44 -8.83
N GLY A 308 7.83 -23.69 -8.03
CA GLY A 308 7.67 -23.61 -6.58
C GLY A 308 6.27 -23.12 -6.18
N LEU A 309 5.74 -22.11 -6.87
CA LEU A 309 4.40 -21.60 -6.65
C LEU A 309 3.32 -22.64 -6.99
N ALA A 310 3.42 -23.30 -8.15
CA ALA A 310 2.44 -24.30 -8.58
C ALA A 310 2.43 -25.52 -7.64
N LYS A 311 3.62 -26.07 -7.33
CA LYS A 311 3.79 -27.17 -6.35
C LYS A 311 3.30 -26.75 -4.96
N GLY A 312 3.55 -25.50 -4.58
CA GLY A 312 3.08 -24.92 -3.34
C GLY A 312 1.56 -24.90 -3.24
N LEU A 313 0.87 -24.40 -4.27
CA LEU A 313 -0.59 -24.36 -4.29
C LEU A 313 -1.19 -25.77 -4.22
N SER A 314 -0.70 -26.69 -5.03
CA SER A 314 -1.15 -28.10 -5.01
C SER A 314 -1.00 -28.72 -3.62
N ARG A 315 0.13 -28.49 -2.95
CA ARG A 315 0.36 -28.98 -1.59
C ARG A 315 -0.57 -28.36 -0.55
N LEU A 316 -0.91 -27.07 -0.67
CA LEU A 316 -1.90 -26.46 0.23
C LEU A 316 -3.29 -27.05 0.03
N VAL A 317 -3.67 -27.36 -1.21
CA VAL A 317 -4.94 -28.05 -1.47
C VAL A 317 -4.97 -29.42 -0.79
N ASP A 318 -3.87 -30.17 -0.85
CA ASP A 318 -3.76 -31.46 -0.16
C ASP A 318 -3.84 -31.30 1.35
N GLU A 319 -3.17 -30.29 1.93
CA GLU A 319 -3.26 -29.97 3.37
C GLU A 319 -4.72 -29.67 3.76
N ILE A 320 -5.43 -28.84 2.99
CA ILE A 320 -6.83 -28.48 3.24
C ILE A 320 -7.75 -29.70 3.17
N LYS A 321 -7.60 -30.56 2.14
CA LYS A 321 -8.43 -31.78 1.99
C LYS A 321 -8.16 -32.80 3.10
N ARG A 322 -6.90 -32.95 3.52
CA ARG A 322 -6.53 -33.81 4.65
C ARG A 322 -7.18 -33.32 5.93
N GLU A 323 -7.09 -32.03 6.21
CA GLU A 323 -7.72 -31.43 7.38
C GLU A 323 -9.25 -31.51 7.32
N ALA A 324 -9.86 -31.40 6.14
CA ALA A 324 -11.31 -31.56 5.98
C ALA A 324 -11.80 -32.94 6.45
N THR A 325 -10.99 -33.99 6.25
CA THR A 325 -11.28 -35.38 6.64
C THR A 325 -11.06 -35.64 8.14
N MET A 326 -10.29 -34.78 8.84
CA MET A 326 -10.02 -34.95 10.28
C MET A 326 -11.27 -34.69 11.13
N PRO A 327 -11.40 -35.32 12.31
CA PRO A 327 -12.49 -35.02 13.24
C PRO A 327 -12.42 -33.56 13.71
N ALA A 328 -13.57 -32.94 13.99
CA ALA A 328 -13.66 -31.51 14.33
C ALA A 328 -12.80 -31.10 15.54
N THR A 329 -12.51 -32.03 16.46
CA THR A 329 -11.62 -31.84 17.62
C THR A 329 -10.15 -31.72 17.26
N ALA A 330 -9.72 -32.22 16.10
CA ALA A 330 -8.35 -32.17 15.60
C ALA A 330 -8.12 -31.06 14.56
N LYS A 331 -9.18 -30.36 14.12
CA LYS A 331 -9.06 -29.25 13.17
C LYS A 331 -8.52 -28.01 13.88
N GLU A 332 -7.60 -27.31 13.22
CA GLU A 332 -7.11 -26.03 13.73
C GLU A 332 -8.29 -25.04 13.74
N GLN A 333 -8.57 -24.44 14.91
CA GLN A 333 -9.70 -23.54 15.06
C GLN A 333 -9.46 -22.27 14.23
N HIS A 334 -10.38 -22.00 13.31
CA HIS A 334 -10.31 -20.83 12.45
C HIS A 334 -10.44 -19.55 13.31
N PRO A 335 -9.45 -18.64 13.30
CA PRO A 335 -9.51 -17.42 14.12
C PRO A 335 -10.66 -16.49 13.73
N GLY A 336 -11.30 -16.72 12.58
CA GLY A 336 -12.38 -15.88 12.04
C GLY A 336 -13.83 -16.34 12.31
N LYS A 337 -14.09 -17.52 12.88
CA LYS A 337 -15.48 -18.02 13.04
C LYS A 337 -16.09 -17.88 14.44
N GLN A 338 -15.30 -17.78 15.50
CA GLN A 338 -15.82 -17.79 16.88
C GLN A 338 -16.59 -16.53 17.31
N HIS A 339 -16.58 -15.44 16.52
CA HIS A 339 -17.17 -14.16 16.91
C HIS A 339 -18.37 -13.71 16.02
N LEU A 340 -18.85 -14.55 15.10
CA LEU A 340 -20.12 -14.27 14.40
C LEU A 340 -21.35 -14.75 15.20
N GLU A 341 -21.13 -15.45 16.32
CA GLU A 341 -22.16 -15.67 17.33
C GLU A 341 -22.34 -14.37 18.11
N VAL A 342 -23.27 -13.53 17.65
CA VAL A 342 -23.82 -12.44 18.46
C VAL A 342 -24.31 -13.07 19.77
N PRO A 343 -23.81 -12.66 20.95
CA PRO A 343 -24.38 -13.16 22.20
C PRO A 343 -25.85 -12.79 22.21
N LYS A 344 -26.73 -13.79 22.29
CA LYS A 344 -28.15 -13.57 22.57
C LYS A 344 -28.23 -12.67 23.81
N PRO A 345 -28.88 -11.50 23.73
CA PRO A 345 -29.10 -10.71 24.92
C PRO A 345 -29.95 -11.55 25.89
N LEU A 346 -29.46 -11.67 27.12
CA LEU A 346 -30.17 -12.27 28.25
C LEU A 346 -31.38 -11.43 28.65
#